data_AF-A0A0C6FXP0-F1
#
_entry.id   AF-A0A0C6FXP0-F1
#
_cell.length_a   1.000
_cell.length_b   1.000
_cell.length_c   1.000
_cell.angle_alpha   90.00
_cell.angle_beta   90.00
_cell.angle_gamma   90.00
#
_symmetry.space_group_name_H-M   'P 1'
#
loop_
_entity.id
_entity.type
_entity.pdbx_description
1 polymer ?
#
loop_
_entity_poly.entity_id
_entity_poly.type
_entity_poly.pdbx_seq_one_letter_code
_entity_poly.pdbx_strand_id
1 'polypeptide(L)'
;MSFLRPFLVLAPLLAGTVPAAAEDLVARWQRADAACALPASPLANQACEDRDRFATALRHQGWCEARASTAYDHWGWQRCAPVATARAVTRRRARPHA
;
A
#
# COMPACT_ATOMS: atom_id res chain seq x y z
N MET A 1 15.09 40.67 28.78
CA MET A 1 13.86 39.86 28.64
C MET A 1 13.71 39.52 27.16
N SER A 2 14.02 38.28 26.79
CA SER A 2 14.12 37.82 25.40
C SER A 2 12.72 37.53 24.83
N PHE A 3 12.35 38.21 23.75
CA PHE A 3 11.15 37.90 22.98
C PHE A 3 11.46 36.78 21.97
N LEU A 4 11.31 35.54 22.40
CA LEU A 4 11.32 34.37 21.50
C LEU A 4 9.96 34.29 20.79
N ARG A 5 9.91 34.80 19.56
CA ARG A 5 8.79 34.59 18.62
C ARG A 5 8.76 33.12 18.21
N PRO A 6 7.66 32.37 18.44
CA PRO A 6 7.51 31.05 17.86
C PRO A 6 7.13 31.24 16.39
N PHE A 7 8.04 30.88 15.48
CA PHE A 7 7.72 30.68 14.08
C PHE A 7 6.73 29.51 13.99
N LEU A 8 5.44 29.82 13.95
CA LEU A 8 4.40 28.91 13.48
C LEU A 8 4.62 28.72 11.98
N VAL A 9 5.51 27.79 11.63
CA VAL A 9 5.60 27.25 10.28
C VAL A 9 4.36 26.38 10.09
N LEU A 10 3.28 27.00 9.64
CA LEU A 10 2.11 26.32 9.11
C LEU A 10 2.56 25.68 7.79
N ALA A 11 3.11 24.46 7.86
CA ALA A 11 3.38 23.67 6.68
C ALA A 11 2.03 23.36 6.01
N PRO A 12 1.77 23.79 4.77
CA PRO A 12 0.61 23.28 4.05
C PRO A 12 0.92 21.81 3.77
N LEU A 13 0.17 20.93 4.43
CA LEU A 13 0.06 19.54 4.02
C LEU A 13 -0.49 19.56 2.59
N LEU A 14 0.43 19.51 1.62
CA LEU A 14 0.16 19.05 0.28
C LEU A 14 -0.31 17.60 0.41
N ALA A 15 -1.60 17.44 0.70
CA ALA A 15 -2.30 16.19 0.53
C ALA A 15 -2.13 15.82 -0.95
N GLY A 16 -1.16 14.95 -1.22
CA GLY A 16 -1.04 14.31 -2.50
C GLY A 16 -2.40 13.69 -2.79
N THR A 17 -3.04 14.13 -3.88
CA THR A 17 -4.21 13.49 -4.45
C THR A 17 -3.77 12.16 -5.07
N VAL A 18 -3.30 11.24 -4.23
CA VAL A 18 -3.27 9.81 -4.50
C VAL A 18 -4.74 9.36 -4.37
N PRO A 19 -5.24 8.55 -5.32
CA PRO A 19 -6.61 8.66 -5.75
C PRO A 19 -7.51 8.02 -4.72
N ALA A 20 -8.21 8.81 -3.90
CA ALA A 20 -9.09 8.35 -2.81
C ALA A 20 -9.92 7.07 -3.13
N ALA A 21 -10.32 6.90 -4.38
CA ALA A 21 -10.99 5.71 -4.89
C ALA A 21 -10.21 4.38 -4.71
N ALA A 22 -8.88 4.41 -4.71
CA ALA A 22 -8.01 3.25 -4.54
C ALA A 22 -7.85 2.88 -3.06
N GLU A 23 -7.66 3.85 -2.17
CA GLU A 23 -7.70 3.64 -0.72
C GLU A 23 -9.08 3.13 -0.27
N ASP A 24 -10.16 3.64 -0.86
CA ASP A 24 -11.52 3.14 -0.66
C ASP A 24 -11.68 1.67 -1.09
N LEU A 25 -10.93 1.24 -2.10
CA LEU A 25 -10.95 -0.15 -2.56
C LEU A 25 -10.18 -1.05 -1.59
N VAL A 26 -9.05 -0.59 -1.04
CA VAL A 26 -8.34 -1.29 0.05
C VAL A 26 -9.22 -1.43 1.28
N ALA A 27 -9.93 -0.37 1.68
CA ALA A 27 -10.83 -0.41 2.85
C ALA A 27 -12.02 -1.37 2.63
N ARG A 28 -12.56 -1.45 1.40
CA ARG A 28 -13.59 -2.44 1.04
C ARG A 28 -13.05 -3.86 1.08
N TRP A 29 -11.84 -4.07 0.56
CA TRP A 29 -11.15 -5.36 0.65
C TRP A 29 -10.95 -5.79 2.10
N GLN A 30 -10.46 -4.92 2.99
CA GLN A 30 -10.23 -5.25 4.41
C GLN A 30 -11.52 -5.66 5.13
N ARG A 31 -12.64 -4.97 4.85
CA ARG A 31 -13.95 -5.34 5.39
C ARG A 31 -14.41 -6.71 4.91
N ALA A 32 -14.24 -7.00 3.62
CA ALA A 32 -14.57 -8.30 3.05
C ALA A 32 -13.67 -9.42 3.61
N ASP A 33 -12.38 -9.16 3.81
CA ASP A 33 -11.43 -10.09 4.41
C ASP A 33 -11.80 -10.44 5.86
N ALA A 34 -12.09 -9.43 6.68
CA ALA A 34 -12.54 -9.64 8.05
C ALA A 34 -13.86 -10.43 8.13
N ALA A 35 -14.81 -10.16 7.22
CA ALA A 35 -16.07 -10.89 7.14
C ALA A 35 -15.89 -12.32 6.60
N CYS A 36 -14.93 -12.56 5.72
CA CYS A 36 -14.57 -13.89 5.22
C CYS A 36 -13.94 -14.78 6.33
N ALA A 37 -13.30 -14.17 7.33
CA ALA A 37 -12.75 -14.89 8.49
C ALA A 37 -13.81 -15.34 9.52
N LEU A 38 -15.08 -14.96 9.34
CA LEU A 38 -16.18 -15.40 10.19
C LEU A 38 -16.51 -16.89 9.96
N PRO A 39 -17.23 -17.53 10.89
CA PRO A 39 -17.70 -18.91 10.72
C PRO A 39 -18.48 -19.10 9.42
N ALA A 40 -18.32 -20.30 8.84
CA ALA A 40 -18.92 -20.67 7.56
C ALA A 40 -20.42 -20.38 7.54
N SER A 41 -20.81 -19.49 6.64
CA SER A 41 -22.18 -19.04 6.42
C SER A 41 -22.31 -18.50 5.00
N PRO A 42 -23.53 -18.40 4.44
CA PRO A 42 -23.72 -17.80 3.12
C PRO A 42 -23.14 -16.39 3.02
N LEU A 43 -23.21 -15.61 4.11
CA LEU A 43 -22.65 -14.28 4.18
C LEU A 43 -21.11 -14.30 4.17
N ALA A 44 -20.48 -15.20 4.93
CA ALA A 44 -19.02 -15.35 4.91
C ALA A 44 -18.53 -15.80 3.53
N ASN A 45 -19.24 -16.73 2.87
CA ASN A 45 -18.90 -17.17 1.51
C ASN A 45 -18.94 -16.00 0.51
N GLN A 46 -20.01 -15.20 0.55
CA GLN A 46 -20.11 -14.01 -0.31
C GLN A 46 -18.99 -13.01 -0.02
N ALA A 47 -18.66 -12.80 1.26
CA ALA A 47 -17.56 -11.91 1.64
C ALA A 47 -16.20 -12.40 1.12
N CYS A 48 -15.96 -13.72 1.09
CA CYS A 48 -14.74 -14.29 0.50
C CYS A 48 -14.68 -14.05 -1.02
N GLU A 49 -15.78 -14.21 -1.74
CA GLU A 49 -15.84 -13.89 -3.18
C GLU A 49 -15.59 -12.40 -3.44
N ASP A 50 -16.19 -11.53 -2.63
CA ASP A 50 -15.99 -10.08 -2.73
C ASP A 50 -14.55 -9.69 -2.41
N ARG A 51 -13.93 -10.33 -1.40
CA ARG A 51 -12.50 -10.16 -1.08
C ARG A 51 -11.65 -10.49 -2.31
N ASP A 52 -11.89 -11.62 -2.98
CA ASP A 52 -11.11 -12.03 -4.14
C ASP A 52 -11.33 -11.11 -5.36
N ARG A 53 -12.56 -10.61 -5.54
CA ARG A 53 -12.88 -9.60 -6.56
C ARG A 53 -12.13 -8.30 -6.30
N PHE A 54 -12.14 -7.80 -5.06
CA PHE A 54 -11.41 -6.58 -4.71
C PHE A 54 -9.89 -6.78 -4.80
N ALA A 55 -9.36 -7.93 -4.39
CA ALA A 55 -7.95 -8.27 -4.55
C ALA A 55 -7.51 -8.20 -6.02
N THR A 56 -8.34 -8.74 -6.91
CA THR A 56 -8.10 -8.68 -8.36
C THR A 56 -8.11 -7.24 -8.87
N ALA A 57 -9.09 -6.43 -8.47
CA ALA A 57 -9.16 -5.02 -8.84
C ALA A 57 -7.94 -4.21 -8.32
N LEU A 58 -7.47 -4.47 -7.10
CA LEU A 58 -6.27 -3.86 -6.53
C LEU A 58 -5.03 -4.17 -7.38
N ARG A 59 -4.83 -5.43 -7.76
CA ARG A 59 -3.73 -5.84 -8.63
C ARG A 59 -3.75 -5.11 -9.98
N HIS A 60 -4.93 -4.97 -10.59
CA HIS A 60 -5.09 -4.21 -11.84
C HIS A 60 -4.78 -2.71 -11.68
N GLN A 61 -4.95 -2.16 -10.49
CA GLN A 61 -4.61 -0.76 -10.17
C GLN A 61 -3.15 -0.56 -9.74
N GLY A 62 -2.32 -1.61 -9.83
CA GLY A 62 -0.89 -1.56 -9.48
C GLY A 62 -0.64 -1.62 -7.97
N TRP A 63 -1.55 -2.25 -7.21
CA TRP A 63 -1.34 -2.60 -5.81
C TRP A 63 -0.83 -4.04 -5.69
N CYS A 64 0.01 -4.25 -4.70
CA CYS A 64 0.64 -5.52 -4.37
C CYS A 64 0.29 -5.89 -2.92
N GLU A 65 0.09 -7.17 -2.66
CA GLU A 65 -0.11 -7.67 -1.30
C GLU A 65 1.15 -7.41 -0.47
N ALA A 66 0.97 -6.77 0.67
CA ALA A 66 1.99 -6.58 1.68
C ALA A 66 1.79 -7.65 2.74
N ARG A 67 2.77 -8.55 2.87
CA ARG A 67 2.82 -9.44 4.02
C ARG A 67 3.25 -8.64 5.24
N ALA A 68 2.68 -8.95 6.41
CA ALA A 68 3.15 -8.43 7.68
C ALA A 68 4.67 -8.68 7.82
N SER A 69 5.46 -7.61 7.90
CA SER A 69 6.93 -7.70 7.98
C SER A 69 7.39 -7.86 9.43
N THR A 70 6.59 -7.36 10.37
CA THR A 70 6.78 -7.46 11.81
C THR A 70 5.54 -8.05 12.49
N ALA A 71 5.66 -8.38 13.77
CA ALA A 71 4.53 -8.85 14.58
C ALA A 71 3.42 -7.80 14.80
N TYR A 72 3.71 -6.53 14.53
CA TYR A 72 2.76 -5.41 14.64
C TYR A 72 2.20 -4.97 13.28
N ASP A 73 2.74 -5.51 12.18
CA ASP A 73 2.19 -5.25 10.86
C ASP A 73 1.02 -6.17 10.58
N HIS A 74 0.05 -5.64 9.85
CA HIS A 74 -1.06 -6.43 9.34
C HIS A 74 -0.80 -6.76 7.87
N TRP A 75 -1.33 -7.90 7.44
CA TRP A 75 -1.42 -8.19 6.01
C TRP A 75 -2.33 -7.13 5.36
N GLY A 76 -1.95 -6.68 4.18
CA GLY A 76 -2.69 -5.61 3.51
C GLY A 76 -2.22 -5.38 2.09
N TRP A 77 -2.43 -4.17 1.60
CA TRP A 77 -2.07 -3.77 0.24
C TRP A 77 -1.21 -2.52 0.27
N GLN A 78 -0.17 -2.54 -0.55
CA GLN A 78 0.70 -1.39 -0.79
C GLN A 78 0.84 -1.15 -2.29
N ARG A 79 1.22 0.06 -2.70
CA ARG A 79 1.55 0.31 -4.10
C ARG A 79 2.72 -0.59 -4.49
N CYS A 80 2.60 -1.29 -5.61
CA CYS A 80 3.73 -2.07 -6.10
C CYS A 80 4.92 -1.12 -6.30
N ALA A 81 6.08 -1.48 -5.75
CA ALA A 81 7.29 -0.70 -5.97
C ALA A 81 7.49 -0.57 -7.49
N PRO A 82 7.74 0.63 -8.02
CA PRO A 82 8.06 0.77 -9.43
C PRO A 82 9.26 -0.13 -9.70
N VAL A 83 9.19 -0.95 -10.77
CA VAL A 83 10.34 -1.72 -11.28
C VAL A 83 11.33 -0.72 -11.89
N ALA A 84 11.91 0.12 -11.05
CA ALA A 84 13.00 1.00 -11.38
C ALA A 84 14.27 0.27 -10.96
N THR A 85 15.06 -0.12 -11.95
CA THR A 85 16.53 -0.26 -11.84
C THR A 85 17.16 -1.46 -11.12
N ALA A 86 16.54 -2.65 -11.09
CA ALA A 86 17.34 -3.88 -10.88
C ALA A 86 18.39 -4.12 -11.99
N ARG A 87 18.23 -3.49 -13.17
CA ARG A 87 19.16 -3.58 -14.31
C ARG A 87 20.27 -2.53 -14.35
N ALA A 88 20.28 -1.51 -13.49
CA ALA A 88 21.24 -0.40 -13.60
C ALA A 88 22.55 -0.62 -12.82
N VAL A 89 22.55 -1.49 -11.80
CA VAL A 89 23.73 -1.73 -10.95
C VAL A 89 24.73 -2.71 -11.58
N THR A 90 24.30 -3.59 -12.49
CA THR A 90 25.20 -4.59 -13.09
C THR A 90 26.00 -4.07 -14.29
N ARG A 91 25.59 -2.98 -14.95
CA ARG A 91 26.31 -2.45 -16.14
C ARG A 91 27.50 -1.54 -15.83
N ARG A 92 27.68 -1.05 -14.60
CA ARG A 92 28.80 -0.12 -14.27
C ARG A 92 30.06 -0.80 -13.73
N ARG A 93 30.18 -2.13 -13.77
CA ARG A 93 31.36 -2.85 -13.25
C ARG A 93 32.19 -3.60 -14.31
N ALA A 94 32.04 -3.27 -15.59
CA ALA A 94 32.92 -3.79 -16.64
C ALA A 94 33.69 -2.65 -17.32
N ARG A 95 34.69 -2.12 -16.61
CA ARG A 95 35.81 -1.42 -17.26
C ARG A 95 37.11 -1.82 -16.54
N PRO A 96 37.80 -2.87 -17.00
CA PRO A 96 39.23 -3.00 -16.74
C PRO A 96 39.97 -2.13 -17.75
N HIS A 97 40.70 -1.14 -17.23
CA HIS A 97 41.84 -0.55 -17.91
C HIS A 97 42.97 -1.58 -17.93
N ALA A 98 43.47 -1.92 -19.12
CA ALA A 98 44.87 -2.21 -19.45
C ALA A 98 44.96 -2.50 -20.95
#